data_AF-A0A2G6GHZ0-F1
#
_entry.id   AF-A0A2G6GHZ0-F1
#
_cell.length_a   1.000
_cell.length_b   1.000
_cell.length_c   1.000
_cell.angle_alpha   90.00
_cell.angle_beta   90.00
_cell.angle_gamma   90.00
#
_symmetry.space_group_name_H-M   'P 1'
#
loop_
_entity.id
_entity.type
_entity.pdbx_description
1 polymer ?
#
loop_
_entity_poly.entity_id
_entity_poly.type
_entity_poly.pdbx_seq_one_letter_code
_entity_poly.pdbx_strand_id
1 'polypeptide(L)' 'MIDERTLPKYLEDDIIAWKNKTEENKYIWDCLWGELYGSINSAQYDFEITKEVADYLRKKYLGL' A
#
# COMPACT_ATOMS: atom_id res chain seq x y z
N MET A 1 -9.63 5.11 14.51
CA MET A 1 -9.58 3.81 13.81
C MET A 1 -9.65 4.12 12.33
N ILE A 2 -8.68 3.68 11.53
CA ILE A 2 -8.66 3.94 10.08
C ILE A 2 -9.64 2.97 9.41
N ASP A 3 -10.50 3.48 8.52
CA ASP A 3 -11.39 2.65 7.71
C ASP A 3 -10.73 2.38 6.36
N GLU A 4 -10.13 1.21 6.19
CA GLU A 4 -9.45 0.84 4.93
C GLU A 4 -10.42 0.69 3.74
N ARG A 5 -11.75 0.71 3.97
CA ARG A 5 -12.76 0.68 2.90
C ARG A 5 -12.91 2.03 2.19
N THR A 6 -12.31 3.09 2.72
CA THR A 6 -12.34 4.42 2.09
C THR A 6 -11.09 4.73 1.27
N LEU A 7 -10.20 3.75 1.08
CA LEU A 7 -9.00 3.93 0.27
C LEU A 7 -9.37 4.04 -1.21
N PRO A 8 -8.60 4.80 -2.01
CA PRO A 8 -8.70 4.78 -3.46
C PRO A 8 -8.55 3.36 -4.01
N LYS A 9 -9.29 3.05 -5.08
CA LYS A 9 -9.34 1.69 -5.61
C LYS A 9 -7.98 1.14 -6.01
N TYR A 10 -7.13 1.96 -6.64
CA TYR A 10 -5.78 1.55 -7.03
C TYR A 10 -4.92 1.16 -5.81
N LEU A 11 -5.02 1.93 -4.72
CA LEU A 11 -4.29 1.63 -3.48
C LEU A 11 -4.80 0.35 -2.81
N GLU A 12 -6.11 0.11 -2.85
CA GLU A 12 -6.68 -1.17 -2.39
C GLU A 12 -6.13 -2.35 -3.20
N ASP A 13 -6.09 -2.22 -4.53
CA ASP A 13 -5.61 -3.27 -5.43
C ASP A 13 -4.12 -3.60 -5.18
N ASP A 14 -3.29 -2.59 -4.94
CA ASP A 14 -1.86 -2.80 -4.61
C ASP A 14 -1.65 -3.40 -3.22
N ILE A 15 -2.50 -3.07 -2.24
CA ILE A 15 -2.52 -3.75 -0.93
C ILE A 15 -2.85 -5.23 -1.12
N ILE A 16 -3.84 -5.55 -1.96
CA ILE A 16 -4.23 -6.93 -2.26
C ILE A 16 -3.07 -7.67 -2.94
N ALA A 17 -2.43 -7.06 -3.94
CA ALA A 17 -1.28 -7.64 -4.63
C ALA A 17 -0.13 -7.94 -3.66
N TRP A 18 0.21 -6.98 -2.78
CA TRP A 18 1.24 -7.15 -1.76
C TRP A 18 0.90 -8.26 -0.74
N LYS A 19 -0.36 -8.39 -0.35
CA LYS A 19 -0.81 -9.44 0.59
C LYS A 19 -0.84 -10.82 -0.04
N ASN A 20 -1.09 -10.92 -1.34
CA ASN A 20 -1.15 -12.18 -2.09
C ASN A 20 0.22 -12.66 -2.59
N LYS A 21 1.31 -11.98 -2.25
CA LYS A 21 2.67 -12.43 -2.56
C LYS A 21 2.96 -13.79 -1.93
N THR A 22 3.70 -14.63 -2.64
CA THR A 22 4.05 -16.00 -2.23
C THR A 22 5.54 -16.24 -2.45
N GLU A 23 6.08 -17.30 -1.85
CA GLU A 23 7.49 -17.68 -2.08
C GLU A 23 7.78 -18.02 -3.56
N GLU A 24 6.77 -18.49 -4.29
CA GLU A 24 6.89 -18.81 -5.72
C GLU A 24 7.12 -17.54 -6.56
N ASN A 25 6.57 -16.39 -6.14
CA ASN A 25 6.73 -15.11 -6.83
C ASN A 25 7.72 -14.15 -6.14
N LYS A 26 8.61 -14.65 -5.28
CA LYS A 26 9.60 -13.83 -4.56
C LYS A 26 10.46 -12.93 -5.44
N TYR A 27 10.65 -13.30 -6.70
CA TYR A 27 11.43 -12.55 -7.69
C TYR A 27 10.79 -11.22 -8.12
N ILE A 28 9.52 -10.96 -7.74
CA ILE A 28 8.83 -9.68 -7.96
C ILE A 28 8.44 -8.97 -6.65
N TRP A 29 8.90 -9.43 -5.49
CA TRP A 29 8.49 -8.82 -4.23
C TRP A 29 8.98 -7.37 -4.09
N ASP A 30 10.16 -7.06 -4.61
CA ASP A 30 10.67 -5.69 -4.68
C ASP A 30 9.79 -4.80 -5.55
N CYS A 31 9.30 -5.31 -6.69
CA CYS A 31 8.31 -4.62 -7.52
C CYS A 31 7.02 -4.38 -6.73
N LEU A 32 6.42 -5.42 -6.14
CA LEU A 32 5.18 -5.30 -5.37
C LEU A 32 5.31 -4.34 -4.17
N TRP A 33 6.48 -4.31 -3.53
CA TRP A 33 6.78 -3.36 -2.45
C TRP A 33 6.83 -1.92 -3.00
N GLY A 34 7.51 -1.72 -4.13
CA GLY A 34 7.64 -0.43 -4.80
C GLY A 34 6.30 0.13 -5.27
N GLU A 35 5.46 -0.70 -5.89
CA GLU A 35 4.11 -0.33 -6.32
C GLU A 35 3.26 0.12 -5.13
N LEU A 36 3.18 -0.68 -4.06
CA LEU A 36 2.41 -0.30 -2.87
C LEU A 36 2.96 0.98 -2.20
N TYR A 37 4.28 1.12 -2.09
CA TYR A 37 4.88 2.35 -1.56
C TYR A 37 4.55 3.57 -2.41
N GLY A 38 4.62 3.43 -3.74
CA GLY A 38 4.24 4.45 -4.70
C GLY A 38 2.78 4.86 -4.58
N SER A 39 1.86 3.91 -4.51
CA SER A 39 0.42 4.16 -4.37
C SER A 39 0.06 4.82 -3.05
N ILE A 40 0.70 4.43 -1.94
CA ILE A 40 0.52 5.14 -0.66
C ILE A 40 0.99 6.60 -0.78
N ASN A 41 2.12 6.83 -1.44
CA ASN A 41 2.63 8.18 -1.64
C ASN A 41 1.69 9.00 -2.54
N SER A 42 1.23 8.46 -3.67
CA SER A 42 0.31 9.16 -4.57
C SER A 42 -0.96 9.56 -3.83
N ALA A 43 -1.61 8.62 -3.14
CA ALA A 43 -2.83 8.89 -2.38
C ALA A 43 -2.63 9.98 -1.32
N GLN A 44 -1.46 10.04 -0.69
CA GLN A 44 -1.14 11.10 0.27
C GLN A 44 -0.98 12.47 -0.41
N TYR A 45 -0.24 12.52 -1.52
CA TYR A 45 0.06 13.78 -2.23
C TYR A 45 -1.12 14.30 -3.06
N ASP A 46 -2.04 13.41 -3.45
CA ASP A 46 -3.32 13.73 -4.09
C ASP A 46 -4.42 14.07 -3.08
N PHE A 47 -4.10 14.07 -1.77
CA PHE A 47 -5.02 14.35 -0.66
C PHE A 47 -6.21 13.37 -0.55
N GLU A 48 -6.10 12.18 -1.14
CA GLU A 48 -7.10 11.12 -1.03
C GLU A 48 -7.03 10.40 0.33
N ILE A 49 -5.87 10.41 0.98
CA ILE A 49 -5.67 9.95 2.36
C ILE A 49 -4.86 10.97 3.17
N THR A 50 -5.04 10.98 4.49
CA THR A 50 -4.22 11.82 5.37
C THR A 50 -2.81 11.25 5.55
N LYS A 51 -1.89 12.08 6.03
CA LYS A 51 -0.54 11.62 6.38
C LYS A 51 -0.57 10.51 7.43
N GLU A 52 -1.46 10.59 8.42
CA GLU A 52 -1.61 9.56 9.46
C GLU A 52 -2.06 8.22 8.88
N VAL A 53 -2.94 8.25 7.87
CA VAL A 53 -3.35 7.04 7.14
C VAL A 53 -2.17 6.48 6.35
N ALA A 54 -1.44 7.32 5.63
CA ALA A 54 -0.26 6.89 4.87
C ALA A 54 0.81 6.27 5.78
N ASP A 55 1.12 6.90 6.91
CA ASP A 55 2.09 6.39 7.90
C ASP A 55 1.63 5.04 8.48
N TYR A 56 0.34 4.89 8.78
CA TYR A 56 -0.21 3.60 9.22
C TYR A 56 -0.04 2.50 8.17
N LEU A 57 -0.34 2.79 6.90
CA LEU A 57 -0.24 1.80 5.82
C LEU A 57 1.22 1.37 5.58
N ARG A 58 2.16 2.32 5.56
CA ARG A 58 3.59 2.01 5.43
C ARG A 58 4.07 1.14 6.58
N LYS A 59 3.68 1.45 7.81
CA LYS A 59 4.03 0.63 8.99
C LYS A 59 3.43 -0.77 8.93
N LYS A 60 2.14 -0.86 8.60
CA LYS A 60 1.39 -2.13 8.59
C LYS A 60 1.87 -3.08 7.50
N TYR A 61 2.09 -2.57 6.30
CA TYR A 61 2.33 -3.40 5.13
C TYR A 61 3.81 -3.46 4.74
N LEU A 62 4.58 -2.38 4.93
CA LEU A 62 5.94 -2.25 4.42
C LEU A 62 7.02 -2.28 5.51
N GLY A 63 6.64 -2.18 6.79
CA GLY A 63 7.57 -2.21 7.93
C GLY A 63 8.34 -0.91 8.16
N LEU A 64 7.81 0.22 7.66
CA LEU A 64 8.39 1.56 7.81
C LEU A 64 7.86 2.33 9.02
#